data_AF-A0A7V4PPX0-F1
#
_entry.id   AF-A0A7V4PPX0-F1
#
_cell.length_a   1.000
_cell.length_b   1.000
_cell.length_c   1.000
_cell.angle_alpha   90.00
_cell.angle_beta   90.00
_cell.angle_gamma   90.00
#
_symmetry.space_group_name_H-M   'P 1'
#
loop_
_entity.id
_entity.type
_entity.pdbx_description
1 polymer ?
#
loop_
_entity_poly.entity_id
_entity_poly.type
_entity_poly.pdbx_seq_one_letter_code
_entity_poly.pdbx_strand_id
1 'polypeptide(L)'
;MLLKTAEAMKLTPKEVLEDPYLPEARAINDFCHKIFIDGSIIELWGLHVFEESLAHWSGEWFRALTTHYGFTKEQAVYFSTHEEADLEPHALGQGGEEAMGHGAFNRTVLQRVLEDGKVEFRAGYSMEYCALTMVDLHAQMKRAAMDHPYP
;
A
#
# COMPACT_ATOMS: atom_id res chain seq x y z
N MET A 1 11.26 8.04 6.18
CA MET A 1 10.68 6.92 6.97
C MET A 1 11.26 5.60 6.52
N LEU A 2 11.10 5.21 5.25
CA LEU A 2 11.64 3.96 4.69
C LEU A 2 13.12 3.71 4.99
N LEU A 3 14.01 4.66 4.64
CA LEU A 3 15.46 4.50 4.84
C LEU A 3 15.87 4.31 6.30
N LYS A 4 15.13 4.90 7.25
CA LYS A 4 15.39 4.75 8.68
C LYS A 4 15.06 3.33 9.16
N THR A 5 13.95 2.78 8.69
CA THR A 5 13.57 1.39 8.99
C THR A 5 14.51 0.41 8.31
N ALA A 6 14.93 0.69 7.08
CA ALA A 6 15.92 -0.11 6.37
C ALA A 6 17.29 -0.14 7.09
N GLU A 7 17.77 1.01 7.58
CA GLU A 7 19.02 1.08 8.36
C GLU A 7 18.96 0.19 9.61
N ALA A 8 17.83 0.18 10.32
CA ALA A 8 17.62 -0.71 11.46
C ALA A 8 17.61 -2.20 11.07
N MET A 9 17.21 -2.51 9.84
CA MET A 9 17.32 -3.84 9.22
C MET A 9 18.72 -4.14 8.64
N LYS A 10 19.68 -3.22 8.81
CA LYS A 10 21.06 -3.30 8.30
C LYS A 10 21.16 -3.31 6.76
N LEU A 11 20.17 -2.71 6.10
CA LEU A 11 20.18 -2.52 4.65
C LEU A 11 20.82 -1.16 4.30
N THR A 12 21.59 -1.14 3.22
CA THR A 12 22.19 0.09 2.69
C THR A 12 21.20 0.85 1.82
N PRO A 13 21.37 2.18 1.64
CA PRO A 13 20.55 2.96 0.72
C PRO A 13 20.59 2.43 -0.71
N LYS A 14 21.73 1.89 -1.15
CA LYS A 14 21.87 1.27 -2.47
C LYS A 14 20.95 0.06 -2.62
N GLU A 15 20.99 -0.86 -1.65
CA GLU A 15 20.15 -2.08 -1.65
C GLU A 15 18.64 -1.73 -1.65
N VAL A 16 18.25 -0.59 -1.05
CA VAL A 16 16.84 -0.18 -0.97
C VAL A 16 16.38 0.63 -2.19
N LEU A 17 17.26 1.45 -2.78
CA LEU A 17 16.87 2.44 -3.80
C LEU A 17 17.30 2.06 -5.23
N GLU A 18 18.34 1.26 -5.39
CA GLU A 18 18.96 0.98 -6.69
C GLU A 18 18.82 -0.48 -7.10
N ASP A 19 18.88 -1.41 -6.16
CA ASP A 19 18.76 -2.83 -6.48
C ASP A 19 17.33 -3.15 -6.96
N PRO A 20 17.21 -4.00 -8.00
CA PRO A 20 15.91 -4.29 -8.59
C PRO A 20 15.03 -5.06 -7.62
N TYR A 21 13.75 -4.69 -7.56
CA TYR A 21 12.74 -5.48 -6.87
C TYR A 21 12.65 -6.90 -7.43
N LEU A 22 12.25 -7.85 -6.58
CA LEU A 22 11.76 -9.15 -7.05
C LEU A 22 10.67 -8.93 -8.13
N PRO A 23 10.61 -9.75 -9.19
CA PRO A 23 9.61 -9.59 -10.24
C PRO A 23 8.17 -9.50 -9.71
N GLU A 24 7.83 -10.28 -8.68
CA GLU A 24 6.53 -10.31 -8.02
C GLU A 24 6.24 -9.01 -7.26
N ALA A 25 7.27 -8.40 -6.65
CA ALA A 25 7.16 -7.09 -6.01
C ALA A 25 6.98 -5.98 -7.06
N ARG A 26 7.72 -6.05 -8.17
CA ARG A 26 7.61 -5.09 -9.28
C ARG A 26 6.23 -5.14 -9.95
N ALA A 27 5.61 -6.31 -10.03
CA ALA A 27 4.31 -6.50 -10.66
C ALA A 27 3.21 -5.59 -10.09
N ILE A 28 3.30 -5.22 -8.80
CA ILE A 28 2.40 -4.24 -8.18
C ILE A 28 2.51 -2.89 -8.89
N ASN A 29 3.72 -2.35 -9.03
CA ASN A 29 3.95 -1.07 -9.71
C ASN A 29 3.58 -1.13 -11.20
N ASP A 30 3.90 -2.23 -11.87
CA ASP A 30 3.56 -2.44 -13.28
C ASP A 30 2.04 -2.45 -13.48
N PHE A 31 1.28 -3.08 -12.56
CA PHE A 31 -0.17 -3.09 -12.58
C PHE A 31 -0.75 -1.70 -12.27
N CYS A 32 -0.26 -1.00 -11.24
CA CYS A 32 -0.68 0.36 -10.92
C CYS A 32 -0.47 1.31 -12.11
N HIS A 33 0.70 1.27 -12.76
CA HIS A 33 0.96 2.05 -13.96
C HIS A 33 0.01 1.72 -15.10
N LYS A 34 -0.29 0.43 -15.33
CA LYS A 34 -1.24 0.01 -16.36
C LYS A 34 -2.63 0.60 -16.12
N ILE A 35 -3.14 0.53 -14.89
CA ILE A 35 -4.46 1.10 -14.57
C ILE A 35 -4.43 2.63 -14.61
N PHE A 36 -3.33 3.27 -14.21
CA PHE A 36 -3.23 4.72 -14.28
C PHE A 36 -3.26 5.25 -15.72
N ILE A 37 -2.62 4.53 -16.65
CA ILE A 37 -2.55 4.94 -18.06
C ILE A 37 -3.82 4.59 -18.81
N ASP A 38 -4.32 3.37 -18.64
CA ASP A 38 -5.40 2.85 -19.48
C ASP A 38 -6.75 2.83 -18.77
N GLY A 39 -6.78 2.94 -17.44
CA GLY A 39 -7.97 2.80 -16.60
C GLY A 39 -8.85 4.04 -16.55
N SER A 40 -10.11 3.81 -16.20
CA SER A 40 -11.06 4.83 -15.77
C SER A 40 -10.95 5.08 -14.27
N ILE A 41 -11.65 6.12 -13.78
CA ILE A 41 -11.64 6.49 -12.37
C ILE A 41 -12.10 5.34 -11.45
N ILE A 42 -13.02 4.48 -11.92
CA ILE A 42 -13.52 3.36 -11.10
C ILE A 42 -12.53 2.22 -11.01
N GLU A 43 -11.76 1.96 -12.07
CA GLU A 43 -10.67 0.97 -12.04
C GLU A 43 -9.53 1.47 -11.16
N LEU A 44 -9.22 2.77 -11.26
CA LEU A 44 -8.23 3.42 -10.40
C LEU A 44 -8.63 3.35 -8.93
N TRP A 45 -9.85 3.76 -8.57
CA TRP A 45 -10.27 3.65 -7.17
C TRP A 45 -10.50 2.21 -6.71
N GLY A 46 -10.91 1.33 -7.63
CA GLY A 46 -10.96 -0.10 -7.41
C GLY A 46 -9.60 -0.67 -7.02
N LEU A 47 -8.50 -0.27 -7.66
CA LEU A 47 -7.17 -0.73 -7.26
C LEU A 47 -6.78 -0.20 -5.88
N HIS A 48 -7.09 1.06 -5.54
CA HIS A 48 -6.67 1.71 -4.29
C HIS A 48 -7.40 1.26 -3.02
N VAL A 49 -8.54 0.56 -3.11
CA VAL A 49 -9.21 0.05 -1.89
C VAL A 49 -8.36 -0.95 -1.10
N PHE A 50 -7.30 -1.50 -1.70
CA PHE A 50 -6.35 -2.37 -0.99
C PHE A 50 -5.59 -1.66 0.14
N GLU A 51 -5.48 -0.33 0.12
CA GLU A 51 -4.67 0.45 1.08
C GLU A 51 -5.11 0.21 2.53
N GLU A 52 -6.42 0.02 2.77
CA GLU A 52 -6.89 -0.37 4.11
C GLU A 52 -6.32 -1.72 4.57
N SER A 53 -6.25 -2.70 3.67
CA SER A 53 -5.63 -4.00 3.98
C SER A 53 -4.12 -3.85 4.20
N LEU A 54 -3.46 -2.97 3.44
CA LEU A 54 -2.05 -2.66 3.62
C LEU A 54 -1.78 -2.05 5.01
N ALA A 55 -2.66 -1.19 5.49
CA ALA A 55 -2.58 -0.58 6.81
C ALA A 55 -2.61 -1.62 7.92
N HIS A 56 -3.57 -2.55 7.86
CA HIS A 56 -3.67 -3.65 8.80
C HIS A 56 -2.42 -4.53 8.81
N TRP A 57 -1.90 -4.88 7.62
CA TRP A 57 -0.64 -5.64 7.54
C TRP A 57 0.54 -4.84 8.09
N SER A 58 0.59 -3.54 7.84
CA SER A 58 1.63 -2.66 8.37
C SER A 58 1.61 -2.62 9.89
N GLY A 59 0.43 -2.58 10.51
CA GLY A 59 0.27 -2.69 11.96
C GLY A 59 0.75 -4.04 12.53
N GLU A 60 0.50 -5.14 11.82
CA GLU A 60 1.04 -6.46 12.20
C GLU A 60 2.57 -6.48 12.14
N TRP A 61 3.17 -5.93 11.08
CA TRP A 61 4.63 -5.79 10.97
C TRP A 61 5.22 -4.90 12.06
N PHE A 62 4.60 -3.75 12.32
CA PHE A 62 5.02 -2.83 13.38
C PHE A 62 5.04 -3.53 14.74
N ARG A 63 3.96 -4.24 15.06
CA ARG A 63 3.84 -5.01 16.30
C ARG A 63 4.89 -6.11 16.37
N ALA A 64 5.08 -6.88 15.31
CA ALA A 64 6.07 -7.94 15.28
C ALA A 64 7.49 -7.38 15.51
N LEU A 65 7.88 -6.33 14.78
CA LEU A 65 9.19 -5.71 14.89
C LEU A 65 9.48 -5.19 16.30
N THR A 66 8.51 -4.52 16.92
CA THR A 66 8.68 -3.88 18.23
C THR A 66 8.55 -4.84 19.41
N THR A 67 7.82 -5.94 19.27
CA THR A 67 7.58 -6.90 20.37
C THR A 67 8.43 -8.17 20.30
N HIS A 68 8.79 -8.62 19.09
CA HIS A 68 9.53 -9.87 18.89
C HIS A 68 10.97 -9.66 18.39
N TYR A 69 11.23 -8.60 17.63
CA TYR A 69 12.54 -8.37 17.01
C TYR A 69 13.35 -7.23 17.67
N GLY A 70 12.82 -6.62 18.73
CA GLY A 70 13.53 -5.64 19.55
C GLY A 70 13.73 -4.26 18.91
N PHE A 71 12.94 -3.93 17.87
CA PHE A 71 12.98 -2.60 17.26
C PHE A 71 12.34 -1.57 18.20
N THR A 72 12.86 -0.35 18.22
CA THR A 72 12.13 0.79 18.80
C THR A 72 11.03 1.26 17.85
N LYS A 73 10.07 2.06 18.36
CA LYS A 73 9.02 2.67 17.51
C LYS A 73 9.65 3.49 16.37
N GLU A 74 10.72 4.22 16.67
CA GLU A 74 11.44 5.07 15.71
C GLU A 74 12.13 4.27 14.61
N GLN A 75 12.59 3.07 14.91
CA GLN A 75 13.17 2.14 13.94
C GLN A 75 12.10 1.51 13.06
N ALA A 76 10.93 1.19 13.62
CA ALA A 76 9.80 0.64 12.87
C ALA A 76 8.87 1.70 12.25
N VAL A 77 9.32 2.96 12.15
CA VAL A 77 8.49 4.13 11.75
C VAL A 77 7.78 3.96 10.40
N TYR A 78 8.40 3.27 9.44
CA TYR A 78 7.77 3.02 8.15
C TYR A 78 6.42 2.31 8.30
N PHE A 79 6.36 1.30 9.17
CA PHE A 79 5.16 0.49 9.37
C PHE A 79 4.12 1.19 10.25
N SER A 80 4.55 1.88 11.31
CA SER A 80 3.60 2.63 12.16
C SER A 80 2.93 3.76 11.39
N THR A 81 3.66 4.45 10.50
CA THR A 81 3.06 5.56 9.74
C THR A 81 2.05 5.08 8.71
N HIS A 82 2.25 3.91 8.07
CA HIS A 82 1.22 3.37 7.16
C HIS A 82 -0.01 2.89 7.93
N GLU A 83 0.16 2.27 9.10
CA GLU A 83 -0.98 1.93 9.97
C GLU A 83 -1.76 3.19 10.39
N GLU A 84 -1.06 4.22 10.89
CA GLU A 84 -1.66 5.47 11.37
C GLU A 84 -2.30 6.28 10.22
N ALA A 85 -1.64 6.42 9.07
CA ALA A 85 -2.12 7.28 7.97
C ALA A 85 -3.35 6.71 7.24
N ASP A 86 -3.49 5.40 7.17
CA ASP A 86 -4.54 4.75 6.40
C ASP A 86 -5.79 4.45 7.25
N LEU A 87 -5.63 4.28 8.58
CA LEU A 87 -6.71 3.92 9.50
C LEU A 87 -7.25 5.09 10.32
N GLU A 88 -6.42 6.07 10.66
CA GLU A 88 -6.79 7.18 11.54
C GLU A 88 -6.87 8.50 10.77
N PRO A 89 -7.74 9.43 11.21
CA PRO A 89 -7.65 10.81 10.75
C PRO A 89 -6.29 11.41 11.12
N HIS A 90 -5.68 12.14 10.21
CA HIS A 90 -4.36 12.72 10.42
C HIS A 90 -4.29 14.16 9.93
N ALA A 91 -3.38 14.96 10.50
CA ALA A 91 -3.24 16.35 10.12
C ALA A 91 -2.56 16.49 8.73
N LEU A 92 -3.22 17.19 7.81
CA LEU A 92 -2.66 17.64 6.53
C LEU A 92 -1.95 18.98 6.68
N GLY A 93 -0.70 19.01 6.21
CA GLY A 93 0.11 20.23 6.13
C GLY A 93 0.38 20.90 7.48
N GLN A 94 0.93 22.12 7.43
CA GLN A 94 1.22 22.90 8.64
C GLN A 94 -0.05 23.54 9.25
N GLY A 95 -1.18 23.50 8.54
CA GLY A 95 -2.46 24.07 8.95
C GLY A 95 -3.27 23.21 9.91
N GLY A 96 -2.93 21.92 10.06
CA GLY A 96 -3.62 21.03 10.99
C GLY A 96 -5.01 20.60 10.52
N GLU A 97 -5.31 20.69 9.23
CA GLU A 97 -6.58 20.24 8.66
C GLU A 97 -6.69 18.72 8.83
N GLU A 98 -7.81 18.23 9.35
CA GLU A 98 -8.00 16.79 9.57
C GLU A 98 -8.31 16.10 8.25
N ALA A 99 -7.44 15.20 7.84
CA ALA A 99 -7.57 14.34 6.69
C ALA A 99 -8.18 13.02 7.10
N MET A 100 -9.09 12.52 6.27
CA MET A 100 -9.57 11.14 6.40
C MET A 100 -8.42 10.17 6.11
N GLY A 101 -8.32 9.08 6.87
CA GLY A 101 -7.38 8.00 6.55
C GLY A 101 -7.63 7.45 5.14
N HIS A 102 -6.57 7.09 4.42
CA HIS A 102 -6.68 6.73 3.00
C HIS A 102 -7.66 5.58 2.74
N GLY A 103 -7.72 4.58 3.62
CA GLY A 103 -8.69 3.48 3.48
C GLY A 103 -10.13 3.99 3.46
N ALA A 104 -10.49 4.83 4.43
CA ALA A 104 -11.83 5.42 4.51
C ALA A 104 -12.11 6.39 3.34
N PHE A 105 -11.10 7.15 2.90
CA PHE A 105 -11.22 8.03 1.75
C PHE A 105 -11.50 7.23 0.47
N ASN A 106 -10.70 6.21 0.18
CA ASN A 106 -10.84 5.37 -1.01
C ASN A 106 -12.20 4.67 -1.06
N ARG A 107 -12.68 4.14 0.09
CA ARG A 107 -14.03 3.58 0.20
C ARG A 107 -15.10 4.63 -0.10
N THR A 108 -14.97 5.83 0.44
CA THR A 108 -15.94 6.92 0.24
C THR A 108 -16.01 7.35 -1.22
N VAL A 109 -14.87 7.48 -1.89
CA VAL A 109 -14.83 7.82 -3.31
C VAL A 109 -15.49 6.72 -4.15
N LEU A 110 -15.13 5.45 -3.90
CA LEU A 110 -15.71 4.33 -4.64
C LEU A 110 -17.23 4.21 -4.40
N GLN A 111 -17.68 4.36 -3.16
CA GLN A 111 -19.09 4.37 -2.81
C GLN A 111 -19.83 5.47 -3.58
N ARG A 112 -19.29 6.70 -3.59
CA ARG A 112 -19.91 7.83 -4.30
C ARG A 112 -19.98 7.58 -5.81
N VAL A 113 -18.91 7.07 -6.40
CA VAL A 113 -18.85 6.75 -7.84
C VAL A 113 -19.93 5.71 -8.21
N LEU A 114 -20.13 4.70 -7.36
CA LEU A 114 -21.17 3.68 -7.55
C LEU A 114 -22.59 4.23 -7.36
N GLU A 115 -22.81 5.06 -6.33
CA GLU A 115 -24.11 5.68 -6.02
C GLU A 115 -24.55 6.67 -7.10
N ASP A 116 -23.63 7.46 -7.65
CA ASP A 116 -23.92 8.44 -8.70
C ASP A 116 -24.37 7.77 -10.01
N GLY A 117 -24.08 6.47 -10.20
CA GLY A 117 -24.54 5.67 -11.33
C GLY A 117 -23.96 6.07 -12.70
N LYS A 118 -23.03 7.03 -12.74
CA LYS A 118 -22.37 7.56 -13.95
C LYS A 118 -21.08 6.80 -14.27
N VAL A 119 -21.09 5.50 -14.02
CA VAL A 119 -19.94 4.63 -14.29
C VAL A 119 -20.04 4.10 -15.71
N GLU A 120 -19.05 4.43 -16.54
CA GLU A 120 -18.90 3.80 -17.84
C GLU A 120 -18.14 2.49 -17.70
N PHE A 121 -18.85 1.38 -17.83
CA PHE A 121 -18.21 0.07 -17.96
C PHE A 121 -17.67 -0.08 -19.37
N ARG A 122 -16.40 -0.46 -19.48
CA ARG A 122 -15.70 -0.64 -20.75
C ARG A 122 -15.11 -2.05 -20.83
N ALA A 123 -14.75 -2.46 -22.04
CA ALA A 123 -13.96 -3.68 -22.23
C ALA A 123 -12.59 -3.50 -21.59
N GLY A 124 -12.14 -4.49 -20.81
CA GLY A 124 -10.91 -4.39 -20.03
C GLY A 124 -11.08 -5.02 -18.66
N TYR A 125 -10.46 -4.41 -17.65
CA TYR A 125 -10.54 -4.88 -16.28
C TYR A 125 -11.81 -4.36 -15.60
N SER A 126 -12.45 -5.20 -14.78
CA SER A 126 -13.51 -4.72 -13.91
C SER A 126 -12.92 -4.02 -12.68
N MET A 127 -13.73 -3.19 -12.01
CA MET A 127 -13.39 -2.63 -10.70
C MET A 127 -13.01 -3.73 -9.70
N GLU A 128 -13.81 -4.81 -9.64
CA GLU A 128 -13.55 -5.96 -8.77
C GLU A 128 -12.22 -6.64 -9.09
N TYR A 129 -11.93 -6.83 -10.38
CA TYR A 129 -10.64 -7.37 -10.82
C TYR A 129 -9.49 -6.48 -10.35
N CYS A 130 -9.60 -5.16 -10.48
CA CYS A 130 -8.56 -4.22 -10.03
C CYS A 130 -8.33 -4.31 -8.52
N ALA A 131 -9.40 -4.40 -7.73
CA ALA A 131 -9.33 -4.53 -6.27
C ALA A 131 -8.66 -5.84 -5.84
N LEU A 132 -9.13 -6.98 -6.36
CA LEU A 132 -8.62 -8.30 -5.97
C LEU A 132 -7.20 -8.53 -6.49
N THR A 133 -6.86 -8.04 -7.68
CA THR A 133 -5.50 -8.16 -8.23
C THR A 133 -4.48 -7.50 -7.33
N MET A 134 -4.76 -6.34 -6.73
CA MET A 134 -3.84 -5.70 -5.79
C MET A 134 -3.59 -6.57 -4.55
N VAL A 135 -4.63 -7.17 -3.99
CA VAL A 135 -4.50 -8.11 -2.86
C VAL A 135 -3.66 -9.33 -3.24
N ASP A 136 -3.93 -9.91 -4.41
CA ASP A 136 -3.21 -11.08 -4.92
C ASP A 136 -1.73 -10.78 -5.18
N LEU A 137 -1.42 -9.65 -5.81
CA LEU A 137 -0.05 -9.24 -6.10
C LEU A 137 0.74 -8.99 -4.81
N HIS A 138 0.14 -8.37 -3.79
CA HIS A 138 0.77 -8.26 -2.47
C HIS A 138 0.99 -9.62 -1.80
N ALA A 139 0.06 -10.57 -1.97
CA ALA A 139 0.26 -11.93 -1.48
C ALA A 139 1.40 -12.64 -2.22
N GLN A 140 1.52 -12.45 -3.54
CA GLN A 140 2.64 -13.00 -4.33
C GLN A 140 3.98 -12.38 -3.92
N MET A 141 4.04 -11.06 -3.74
CA MET A 141 5.24 -10.38 -3.24
C MET A 141 5.72 -10.98 -1.92
N LYS A 142 4.80 -11.20 -0.97
CA LYS A 142 5.13 -11.79 0.34
C LYS A 142 5.63 -13.23 0.20
N ARG A 143 5.01 -14.04 -0.68
CA ARG A 143 5.49 -15.40 -0.99
C ARG A 143 6.89 -15.38 -1.58
N ALA A 144 7.12 -14.56 -2.59
CA ALA A 144 8.43 -14.43 -3.23
C ALA A 144 9.52 -14.00 -2.23
N ALA A 145 9.21 -13.10 -1.30
CA ALA A 145 10.15 -12.71 -0.25
C ALA A 145 10.51 -13.88 0.72
N MET A 146 9.58 -14.82 0.95
CA MET A 146 9.87 -16.04 1.74
C MET A 146 10.68 -17.07 0.95
N ASP A 147 10.41 -17.20 -0.36
CA ASP A 147 11.10 -18.15 -1.24
C ASP A 147 12.50 -17.66 -1.64
N HIS A 148 12.71 -16.35 -1.61
CA HIS A 148 13.97 -15.66 -1.89
C HIS A 148 14.39 -14.81 -0.69
N PRO A 149 14.74 -15.43 0.45
CA PRO A 149 15.11 -14.69 1.64
C PRO A 149 16.35 -13.83 1.37
N TYR A 150 16.39 -12.67 1.99
CA TYR A 150 17.57 -11.80 1.95
C TYR A 150 18.80 -12.56 2.49
N PRO A 151 19.93 -12.57 1.77
CA PRO A 151 21.11 -13.38 2.09
C PRO A 151 21.83 -12.96 3.38
#